data_AF-A0A9J6B6H4-F1
#
_entry.id   AF-A0A9J6B6H4-F1
#
_cell.length_a   1.000
_cell.length_b   1.000
_cell.length_c   1.000
_cell.angle_alpha   90.00
_cell.angle_beta   90.00
_cell.angle_gamma   90.00
#
_symmetry.space_group_name_H-M   'P 1'
#
loop_
_entity.id
_entity.type
_entity.pdbx_description
1 polymer ?
#
loop_
_entity_poly.entity_id
_entity_poly.type
_entity_poly.pdbx_seq_one_letter_code
_entity_poly.pdbx_strand_id
1 'polypeptide(L)'
;MINLRPIKPFEQGTSSSSVQTKESYTMKPPESFAQAVNPELTKTTHSKPTPKEESFKFIVSQVLPIMALNKEYGNVDTGVLIRPYYTYSNYVDTDNPLKTRRFYEAILTDTDSIEIKHSRDANNYISYSRFTIKKILDPFEWFADHLHTLIALTMTHKPQTYNWYDYKAAWMNFLYLRPRHTWFVKYSPSIIKALIPRWFYEWWNLFEGIEKILPQQFLNRFEDFQTKEEITNLPTHIKLCKYYIQKRISYIISWNFSKNDFKHIQYLCKQIQVKGWIPKQPDAKVQEKTRSSAKNLSKAALKKKLKEALDNMEKYDEHQIMKMIEDVSST
;
A
#
# COMPACT_ATOMS: atom_id res chain seq x y z
N MET A 1 63.22 2.38 -17.48
CA MET A 1 64.11 2.47 -16.30
C MET A 1 64.21 3.92 -15.87
N ILE A 2 63.58 4.30 -14.76
CA ILE A 2 63.92 5.51 -13.99
C ILE A 2 63.90 5.08 -12.52
N ASN A 3 64.96 5.44 -11.81
CA ASN A 3 65.33 4.95 -10.48
C ASN A 3 64.46 5.52 -9.36
N LEU A 4 64.20 4.63 -8.39
CA LEU A 4 63.58 4.84 -7.08
C LEU A 4 64.56 5.52 -6.11
N ARG A 5 64.05 6.27 -5.11
CA ARG A 5 64.22 5.98 -3.66
C ARG A 5 63.49 7.00 -2.76
N PRO A 6 63.23 6.65 -1.47
CA PRO A 6 61.94 6.86 -0.82
C PRO A 6 61.98 7.79 0.40
N ILE A 7 60.82 8.23 0.89
CA ILE A 7 60.68 8.89 2.19
C ILE A 7 59.74 8.06 3.08
N LYS A 8 60.23 7.73 4.28
CA LYS A 8 59.56 6.98 5.37
C LYS A 8 58.77 7.94 6.30
N PRO A 9 57.92 7.41 7.19
CA PRO A 9 56.70 8.08 7.68
C PRO A 9 56.92 8.90 8.97
N PHE A 10 55.94 9.74 9.29
CA PHE A 10 55.86 10.47 10.55
C PHE A 10 54.65 9.97 11.36
N GLU A 11 54.91 9.54 12.60
CA GLU A 11 53.91 9.20 13.62
C GLU A 11 53.60 10.40 14.53
N GLN A 12 52.34 10.42 14.95
CA GLN A 12 51.67 10.97 16.14
C GLN A 12 52.32 12.08 17.00
N GLY A 13 51.52 13.14 17.21
CA GLY A 13 51.54 14.04 18.36
C GLY A 13 50.11 14.35 18.81
N THR A 14 49.90 14.31 20.12
CA THR A 14 48.65 14.26 20.90
C THR A 14 48.01 15.63 21.21
N SER A 15 46.75 15.62 21.67
CA SER A 15 46.00 16.60 22.53
C SER A 15 44.61 16.92 21.95
N SER A 16 43.48 17.01 22.66
CA SER A 16 43.14 16.89 24.07
C SER A 16 41.74 16.27 24.19
N SER A 17 41.52 15.51 25.27
CA SER A 17 40.27 14.85 25.61
C SER A 17 39.43 15.72 26.54
N SER A 18 38.20 16.06 26.15
CA SER A 18 37.12 16.40 27.08
C SER A 18 36.17 15.22 27.20
N VAL A 19 36.12 14.66 28.42
CA VAL A 19 35.16 13.64 28.82
C VAL A 19 33.80 14.33 29.02
N GLN A 20 32.80 13.98 28.20
CA GLN A 20 31.41 14.16 28.55
C GLN A 20 30.74 12.79 28.72
N THR A 21 30.02 12.69 29.82
CA THR A 21 29.49 11.50 30.47
C THR A 21 28.35 10.84 29.68
N LYS A 22 28.30 9.51 29.80
CA LYS A 22 27.48 8.53 29.07
C LYS A 22 25.96 8.54 29.36
N GLU A 23 25.36 9.65 29.80
CA GLU A 23 23.94 9.69 30.20
C GLU A 23 23.04 10.71 29.47
N SER A 24 23.55 11.44 28.48
CA SER A 24 22.72 12.29 27.62
C SER A 24 22.58 11.65 26.23
N TYR A 25 21.37 11.64 25.67
CA TYR A 25 20.98 11.02 24.39
C TYR A 25 20.56 9.54 24.40
N THR A 26 19.75 9.12 25.37
CA THR A 26 18.77 8.05 25.09
C THR A 26 17.54 8.66 24.43
N MET A 27 17.52 8.72 23.09
CA MET A 27 16.34 9.15 22.34
C MET A 27 15.25 8.08 22.44
N LYS A 28 14.17 8.34 23.20
CA LYS A 28 12.96 7.54 23.14
C LYS A 28 12.29 7.72 21.76
N PRO A 29 11.78 6.65 21.13
CA PRO A 29 11.05 6.75 19.88
C PRO A 29 9.76 7.57 20.09
N PRO A 30 9.37 8.46 19.16
CA PRO A 30 8.16 9.25 19.28
C PRO A 30 6.92 8.36 19.12
N GLU A 31 5.96 8.51 20.02
CA GLU A 31 4.77 7.65 20.11
C GLU A 31 3.66 8.06 19.11
N SER A 32 3.86 9.14 18.34
CA SER A 32 2.89 9.64 17.35
C SER A 32 3.51 10.55 16.27
N PHE A 33 2.91 10.57 15.07
CA PHE A 33 3.27 11.47 13.96
C PHE A 33 3.14 12.96 14.34
N ALA A 34 2.22 13.31 15.24
CA ALA A 34 2.09 14.68 15.74
C ALA A 34 3.37 15.16 16.47
N GLN A 35 4.12 14.24 17.06
CA GLN A 35 5.36 14.52 17.79
C GLN A 35 6.58 14.69 16.87
N ALA A 36 6.45 14.33 15.59
CA ALA A 36 7.51 14.47 14.58
C ALA A 36 7.44 15.78 13.78
N VAL A 37 6.38 16.57 13.93
CA VAL A 37 6.09 17.73 13.05
C VAL A 37 6.10 19.08 13.78
N ASN A 38 6.01 19.13 15.13
CA ASN A 38 6.20 20.39 15.87
C ASN A 38 6.59 20.15 17.35
N PRO A 39 7.77 20.61 17.86
CA PRO A 39 8.23 20.28 19.22
C PRO A 39 7.56 21.08 20.36
N GLU A 40 6.78 22.12 20.08
CA GLU A 40 6.15 22.96 21.10
C GLU A 40 4.62 22.80 21.10
N LEU A 41 4.13 21.76 21.78
CA LEU A 41 2.84 21.81 22.46
C LEU A 41 2.81 20.72 23.54
N THR A 42 3.20 21.07 24.75
CA THR A 42 3.11 20.16 25.91
C THR A 42 1.75 20.24 26.58
N LYS A 43 1.30 19.06 27.03
CA LYS A 43 0.40 18.76 28.16
C LYS A 43 -1.08 19.15 28.02
N THR A 44 -1.93 18.12 27.99
CA THR A 44 -2.89 17.86 29.07
C THR A 44 -3.44 16.44 28.96
N THR A 45 -3.23 15.68 30.02
CA THR A 45 -3.84 14.38 30.32
C THR A 45 -5.31 14.60 30.59
N HIS A 46 -6.22 13.93 29.86
CA HIS A 46 -7.49 13.44 30.40
C HIS A 46 -8.02 12.29 29.54
N SER A 47 -8.40 11.23 30.24
CA SER A 47 -8.88 9.92 29.79
C SER A 47 -9.87 9.98 28.63
N LYS A 48 -9.61 9.19 27.58
CA LYS A 48 -10.60 8.84 26.54
C LYS A 48 -10.90 7.34 26.61
N PRO A 49 -12.17 6.95 26.34
CA PRO A 49 -12.66 5.59 26.50
C PRO A 49 -12.04 4.67 25.46
N THR A 50 -11.79 3.43 25.88
CA THR A 50 -11.26 2.33 25.05
C THR A 50 -12.07 2.20 23.76
N PRO A 51 -11.48 2.43 22.58
CA PRO A 51 -12.13 2.10 21.32
C PRO A 51 -12.30 0.59 21.27
N LYS A 52 -13.50 0.11 20.93
CA LYS A 52 -13.73 -1.31 20.61
C LYS A 52 -12.66 -1.74 19.61
N GLU A 53 -11.86 -2.71 20.00
CA GLU A 53 -10.74 -3.23 19.24
C GLU A 53 -11.29 -3.88 17.96
N GLU A 54 -11.30 -3.15 16.84
CA GLU A 54 -11.61 -3.74 15.55
C GLU A 54 -10.59 -4.86 15.30
N SER A 55 -11.05 -6.11 15.23
CA SER A 55 -10.13 -7.24 15.12
C SER A 55 -9.44 -7.20 13.74
N PHE A 56 -8.17 -6.79 13.74
CA PHE A 56 -7.31 -6.57 12.58
C PHE A 56 -6.84 -7.89 11.92
N LYS A 57 -7.76 -8.74 11.44
CA LYS A 57 -7.45 -10.09 10.92
C LYS A 57 -7.25 -10.11 9.40
N PHE A 58 -6.29 -10.93 8.95
CA PHE A 58 -6.14 -11.27 7.53
C PHE A 58 -7.24 -12.26 7.11
N ILE A 59 -7.74 -12.10 5.89
CA ILE A 59 -8.68 -13.02 5.25
C ILE A 59 -7.92 -13.80 4.19
N VAL A 60 -8.16 -15.11 4.09
CA VAL A 60 -7.64 -15.91 2.99
C VAL A 60 -8.36 -15.52 1.71
N SER A 61 -7.62 -15.04 0.73
CA SER A 61 -8.14 -14.65 -0.59
C SER A 61 -8.10 -15.83 -1.55
N GLN A 62 -6.93 -16.47 -1.70
CA GLN A 62 -6.73 -17.60 -2.60
C GLN A 62 -5.81 -18.66 -2.00
N VAL A 63 -5.96 -19.88 -2.48
CA VAL A 63 -5.09 -21.02 -2.17
C VAL A 63 -4.63 -21.63 -3.50
N LEU A 64 -3.34 -21.47 -3.80
CA LEU A 64 -2.74 -21.93 -5.05
C LEU A 64 -2.04 -23.27 -4.80
N PRO A 65 -2.53 -24.39 -5.36
CA PRO A 65 -1.88 -25.69 -5.21
C PRO A 65 -0.52 -25.70 -5.91
N ILE A 66 0.50 -26.19 -5.20
CA ILE A 66 1.86 -26.40 -5.71
C ILE A 66 2.05 -27.87 -6.05
N MET A 67 1.63 -28.76 -5.14
CA MET A 67 1.91 -30.18 -5.22
C MET A 67 0.86 -31.01 -4.49
N ALA A 68 0.43 -32.11 -5.09
CA ALA A 68 -0.32 -33.16 -4.40
C ALA A 68 0.59 -33.92 -3.43
N LEU A 69 0.16 -34.08 -2.19
CA LEU A 69 0.88 -34.81 -1.16
C LEU A 69 0.39 -36.25 -1.10
N ASN A 70 1.34 -37.20 -1.10
CA ASN A 70 1.03 -38.58 -0.71
C ASN A 70 0.52 -38.60 0.74
N LYS A 71 -0.32 -39.58 1.06
CA LYS A 71 -0.93 -39.75 2.39
C LYS A 71 0.11 -39.80 3.52
N GLU A 72 1.29 -40.36 3.25
CA GLU A 72 2.43 -40.45 4.19
C GLU A 72 2.99 -39.08 4.61
N TYR A 73 2.85 -38.05 3.76
CA TYR A 73 3.33 -36.69 4.03
C TYR A 73 2.29 -35.82 4.77
N GLY A 74 1.12 -36.37 5.13
CA GLY A 74 0.03 -35.65 5.76
C GLY A 74 0.43 -34.96 7.07
N ASN A 75 1.24 -35.63 7.89
CA ASN A 75 1.68 -35.13 9.19
C ASN A 75 3.05 -34.45 9.17
N VAL A 76 3.75 -34.43 8.03
CA VAL A 76 5.09 -33.84 7.92
C VAL A 76 5.00 -32.31 7.99
N ASP A 77 5.91 -31.66 8.72
CA ASP A 77 5.92 -30.20 8.80
C ASP A 77 6.05 -29.54 7.42
N THR A 78 5.28 -28.47 7.20
CA THR A 78 5.27 -27.71 5.95
C THR A 78 6.67 -27.17 5.61
N GLY A 79 7.44 -26.76 6.62
CA GLY A 79 8.82 -26.28 6.46
C GLY A 79 9.79 -27.35 5.97
N VAL A 80 9.51 -28.64 6.21
CA VAL A 80 10.27 -29.77 5.65
C VAL A 80 9.85 -30.03 4.21
N LEU A 81 8.54 -30.02 3.93
CA LEU A 81 7.98 -30.32 2.61
C LEU A 81 8.38 -29.30 1.53
N ILE A 82 8.66 -28.05 1.90
CA ILE A 82 9.04 -26.99 0.95
C ILE A 82 10.51 -27.03 0.53
N ARG A 83 11.39 -27.68 1.31
CA ARG A 83 12.86 -27.65 1.09
C ARG A 83 13.30 -28.20 -0.27
N PRO A 84 12.68 -29.26 -0.83
CA PRO A 84 13.04 -29.75 -2.15
C PRO A 84 12.67 -28.79 -3.29
N TYR A 85 11.69 -27.92 -3.08
CA TYR A 85 11.12 -27.04 -4.12
C TYR A 85 11.68 -25.63 -4.08
N TYR A 86 12.01 -25.14 -2.89
CA TYR A 86 12.41 -23.75 -2.69
C TYR A 86 13.71 -23.65 -1.93
N THR A 87 14.50 -22.66 -2.31
CA THR A 87 15.69 -22.28 -1.56
C THR A 87 15.32 -21.23 -0.51
N TYR A 88 16.13 -21.10 0.54
CA TYR A 88 15.91 -20.09 1.59
C TYR A 88 15.82 -18.65 1.06
N SER A 89 16.29 -18.40 -0.18
CA SER A 89 16.33 -17.09 -0.82
C SER A 89 15.34 -16.91 -1.98
N ASN A 90 14.64 -17.97 -2.43
CA ASN A 90 13.74 -17.90 -3.58
C ASN A 90 12.54 -18.87 -3.47
N TYR A 91 11.33 -18.31 -3.37
CA TYR A 91 10.07 -19.05 -3.26
C TYR A 91 9.20 -18.93 -4.54
N VAL A 92 9.85 -18.73 -5.68
CA VAL A 92 9.19 -18.55 -6.98
C VAL A 92 9.01 -19.89 -7.68
N ASP A 93 7.84 -20.11 -8.27
CA ASP A 93 7.59 -21.27 -9.12
C ASP A 93 8.11 -20.93 -10.52
N THR A 94 9.28 -21.47 -10.87
CA THR A 94 9.95 -21.24 -12.15
C THR A 94 10.68 -22.50 -12.59
N ASP A 95 10.61 -22.79 -13.88
CA ASP A 95 11.40 -23.82 -14.54
C ASP A 95 12.88 -23.40 -14.69
N ASN A 96 13.13 -22.09 -14.72
CA ASN A 96 14.46 -21.51 -14.79
C ASN A 96 14.91 -20.99 -13.41
N PRO A 97 15.91 -21.60 -12.76
CA PRO A 97 16.36 -21.21 -11.43
C PRO A 97 17.02 -19.82 -11.39
N LEU A 98 17.43 -19.26 -12.53
CA LEU A 98 17.98 -17.90 -12.62
C LEU A 98 16.88 -16.84 -12.55
N LYS A 99 15.64 -17.17 -12.93
CA LYS A 99 14.48 -16.25 -12.85
C LYS A 99 13.97 -16.16 -11.41
N THR A 100 14.77 -15.52 -10.58
CA THR A 100 14.47 -15.34 -9.15
C THR A 100 13.39 -14.28 -8.93
N ARG A 101 12.87 -14.19 -7.69
CA ARG A 101 12.02 -13.07 -7.27
C ARG A 101 12.61 -11.70 -7.61
N ARG A 102 13.94 -11.52 -7.46
CA ARG A 102 14.63 -10.26 -7.80
C ARG A 102 14.64 -9.96 -9.29
N PHE A 103 14.68 -10.99 -10.13
CA PHE A 103 14.60 -10.83 -11.59
C PHE A 103 13.24 -10.26 -11.97
N TYR A 104 12.17 -10.83 -11.42
CA TYR A 104 10.81 -10.35 -11.64
C TYR A 104 10.58 -8.94 -11.06
N GLU A 105 11.13 -8.64 -9.89
CA GLU A 105 11.14 -7.29 -9.33
C GLU A 105 11.85 -6.28 -10.23
N ALA A 106 13.00 -6.67 -10.80
CA ALA A 106 13.76 -5.85 -11.73
C ALA A 106 12.96 -5.55 -13.00
N ILE A 107 12.27 -6.54 -13.59
CA ILE A 107 11.41 -6.33 -14.76
C ILE A 107 10.32 -5.29 -14.50
N LEU A 108 9.62 -5.38 -13.37
CA LEU A 108 8.52 -4.46 -13.06
C LEU A 108 9.02 -3.04 -12.76
N THR A 109 10.24 -2.91 -12.25
CA THR A 109 10.90 -1.63 -11.99
C THR A 109 11.45 -1.01 -13.28
N ASP A 110 12.11 -1.82 -14.12
CA ASP A 110 12.72 -1.43 -15.40
C ASP A 110 11.67 -0.98 -16.42
N THR A 111 10.54 -1.68 -16.49
CA THR A 111 9.39 -1.27 -17.30
C THR A 111 8.63 -0.07 -16.73
N ASP A 112 9.01 0.44 -15.56
CA ASP A 112 8.32 1.49 -14.79
C ASP A 112 6.85 1.16 -14.47
N SER A 113 6.52 -0.14 -14.37
CA SER A 113 5.17 -0.60 -14.05
C SER A 113 4.83 -0.40 -12.58
N ILE A 114 5.81 -0.55 -11.69
CA ILE A 114 5.65 -0.33 -10.25
C ILE A 114 6.83 0.44 -9.63
N GLU A 115 6.56 1.13 -8.53
CA GLU A 115 7.58 1.68 -7.63
C GLU A 115 7.61 0.85 -6.33
N ILE A 116 8.72 0.17 -6.02
CA ILE A 116 8.87 -0.63 -4.80
C ILE A 116 9.72 0.11 -3.76
N LYS A 117 9.29 0.06 -2.49
CA LYS A 117 10.13 0.41 -1.34
C LYS A 117 10.07 -0.66 -0.27
N HIS A 118 11.25 -1.04 0.21
CA HIS A 118 11.42 -1.97 1.31
C HIS A 118 11.72 -1.20 2.60
N SER A 119 10.91 -1.43 3.63
CA SER A 119 11.21 -0.93 4.97
C SER A 119 12.05 -1.98 5.70
N ARG A 120 13.17 -1.54 6.27
CA ARG A 120 14.11 -2.42 6.96
C ARG A 120 14.12 -2.13 8.45
N ASP A 121 14.32 -3.17 9.26
CA ASP A 121 14.53 -3.04 10.71
C ASP A 121 16.00 -2.71 11.04
N ALA A 122 16.29 -2.63 12.33
CA ALA A 122 17.63 -2.36 12.86
C ALA A 122 18.68 -3.39 12.43
N ASN A 123 18.27 -4.60 12.07
CA ASN A 123 19.15 -5.67 11.59
C ASN A 123 19.29 -5.67 10.06
N ASN A 124 18.88 -4.58 9.40
CA ASN A 124 18.83 -4.43 7.95
C ASN A 124 17.94 -5.48 7.25
N TYR A 125 17.02 -6.08 7.99
CA TYR A 125 16.12 -7.10 7.48
C TYR A 125 14.83 -6.44 6.95
N ILE A 126 14.33 -6.89 5.79
CA ILE A 126 13.11 -6.32 5.20
C ILE A 126 11.88 -6.73 6.02
N SER A 127 11.38 -5.80 6.84
CA SER A 127 10.25 -6.03 7.74
C SER A 127 8.94 -6.15 6.97
N TYR A 128 8.68 -5.17 6.10
CA TYR A 128 7.54 -5.11 5.20
C TYR A 128 7.94 -4.35 3.94
N SER A 129 7.08 -4.39 2.93
CA SER A 129 7.34 -3.71 1.67
C SER A 129 6.10 -3.00 1.18
N ARG A 130 6.29 -2.00 0.33
CA ARG A 130 5.19 -1.33 -0.35
C ARG A 130 5.50 -1.26 -1.83
N PHE A 131 4.49 -1.42 -2.66
CA PHE A 131 4.60 -1.16 -4.08
C PHE A 131 3.46 -0.28 -4.56
N THR A 132 3.79 0.69 -5.40
CA THR A 132 2.83 1.57 -6.06
C THR A 132 2.70 1.11 -7.50
N ILE A 133 1.52 0.69 -7.91
CA ILE A 133 1.22 0.38 -9.31
C ILE A 133 1.11 1.69 -10.09
N LYS A 134 1.92 1.83 -11.14
CA LYS A 134 2.01 3.02 -11.99
C LYS A 134 1.35 2.83 -13.34
N LYS A 135 1.60 1.69 -13.99
CA LYS A 135 1.01 1.29 -15.27
C LYS A 135 1.07 -0.24 -15.41
N ILE A 136 0.28 -0.76 -16.33
CA ILE A 136 0.21 -2.17 -16.66
C ILE A 136 0.24 -2.24 -18.18
N LEU A 137 1.22 -2.92 -18.76
CA LEU A 137 1.37 -3.00 -20.21
C LEU A 137 0.37 -3.98 -20.79
N ASP A 138 -0.27 -3.63 -21.90
CA ASP A 138 -0.98 -4.57 -22.76
C ASP A 138 0.01 -5.28 -23.70
N PRO A 139 -0.25 -6.52 -24.17
CA PRO A 139 0.57 -7.16 -25.21
C PRO A 139 0.79 -6.27 -26.44
N PHE A 140 -0.20 -5.45 -26.82
CA PHE A 140 -0.11 -4.54 -27.97
C PHE A 140 0.69 -3.26 -27.68
N GLU A 141 1.00 -2.99 -26.41
CA GLU A 141 1.88 -1.89 -25.99
C GLU A 141 3.32 -2.38 -25.72
N TRP A 142 3.61 -3.65 -26.03
CA TRP A 142 4.93 -4.19 -25.85
C TRP A 142 5.93 -3.49 -26.76
N PHE A 143 7.14 -3.27 -26.25
CA PHE A 143 8.19 -2.46 -26.87
C PHE A 143 8.99 -3.20 -27.96
N ALA A 144 8.53 -4.38 -28.38
CA ALA A 144 9.10 -5.15 -29.46
C ALA A 144 7.99 -5.76 -30.33
N ASP A 145 8.30 -5.94 -31.63
CA ASP A 145 7.33 -6.42 -32.63
C ASP A 145 6.74 -7.81 -32.32
N HIS A 146 7.46 -8.61 -31.52
CA HIS A 146 7.02 -9.95 -31.14
C HIS A 146 7.19 -10.18 -29.64
N LEU A 147 6.20 -10.84 -29.02
CA LEU A 147 6.13 -11.04 -27.56
C LEU A 147 7.26 -11.93 -27.01
N HIS A 148 7.88 -12.76 -27.85
CA HIS A 148 9.04 -13.57 -27.46
C HIS A 148 10.37 -12.85 -27.60
N THR A 149 10.40 -11.68 -28.26
CA THR A 149 11.63 -10.91 -28.43
C THR A 149 12.18 -10.54 -27.06
N LEU A 150 13.48 -10.77 -26.88
CA LEU A 150 14.18 -10.50 -25.64
C LEU A 150 14.61 -9.04 -25.60
N ILE A 151 14.40 -8.41 -24.44
CA ILE A 151 14.88 -7.07 -24.15
C ILE A 151 15.82 -7.12 -22.95
N ALA A 152 16.88 -6.33 -23.01
CA ALA A 152 17.84 -6.21 -21.94
C ALA A 152 17.28 -5.38 -20.78
N LEU A 153 17.47 -5.87 -19.55
CA LEU A 153 17.30 -5.07 -18.33
C LEU A 153 18.33 -3.95 -18.30
N THR A 154 17.94 -2.77 -17.82
CA THR A 154 18.87 -1.65 -17.59
C THR A 154 19.81 -1.95 -16.41
N MET A 155 19.31 -2.67 -15.40
CA MET A 155 20.12 -3.11 -14.28
C MET A 155 20.83 -4.43 -14.59
N THR A 156 22.06 -4.59 -14.11
CA THR A 156 22.79 -5.85 -14.24
C THR A 156 22.07 -6.97 -13.48
N HIS A 157 21.61 -7.99 -14.19
CA HIS A 157 20.91 -9.14 -13.61
C HIS A 157 21.29 -10.42 -14.38
N LYS A 158 21.13 -11.57 -13.73
CA LYS A 158 21.08 -12.88 -14.41
C LYS A 158 19.68 -13.50 -14.24
N PRO A 159 18.93 -13.79 -15.32
CA PRO A 159 19.18 -13.43 -16.71
C PRO A 159 19.25 -11.91 -16.93
N GLN A 160 19.99 -11.47 -17.97
CA GLN A 160 20.11 -10.06 -18.33
C GLN A 160 18.95 -9.59 -19.22
N THR A 161 18.16 -10.53 -19.74
CA THR A 161 17.07 -10.24 -20.68
C THR A 161 15.75 -10.84 -20.21
N TYR A 162 14.65 -10.28 -20.70
CA TYR A 162 13.28 -10.70 -20.44
C TYR A 162 12.39 -10.46 -21.66
N ASN A 163 11.23 -11.10 -21.72
CA ASN A 163 10.23 -10.89 -22.76
C ASN A 163 8.84 -10.60 -22.15
N TRP A 164 7.80 -10.55 -22.98
CA TRP A 164 6.43 -10.27 -22.54
C TRP A 164 5.92 -11.28 -21.50
N TYR A 165 6.21 -12.56 -21.69
CA TYR A 165 5.77 -13.61 -20.78
C TYR A 165 6.48 -13.51 -19.43
N ASP A 166 7.75 -13.11 -19.43
CA ASP A 166 8.48 -12.80 -18.20
C ASP A 166 7.87 -11.58 -17.48
N TYR A 167 7.46 -10.54 -18.22
CA TYR A 167 6.73 -9.40 -17.65
C TYR A 167 5.41 -9.81 -17.02
N LYS A 168 4.60 -10.60 -17.72
CA LYS A 168 3.33 -11.11 -17.18
C LYS A 168 3.56 -12.01 -15.95
N ALA A 169 4.56 -12.88 -15.99
CA ALA A 169 4.94 -13.73 -14.86
C ALA A 169 5.49 -12.91 -13.68
N ALA A 170 6.12 -11.77 -13.96
CA ALA A 170 6.71 -10.92 -12.93
C ALA A 170 5.68 -10.47 -11.90
N TRP A 171 4.47 -10.11 -12.36
CA TRP A 171 3.35 -9.72 -11.51
C TRP A 171 2.95 -10.77 -10.47
N MET A 172 3.08 -12.06 -10.80
CA MET A 172 2.81 -13.16 -9.86
C MET A 172 3.99 -13.37 -8.90
N ASN A 173 5.21 -13.32 -9.43
CA ASN A 173 6.37 -13.90 -8.78
C ASN A 173 7.15 -12.95 -7.87
N PHE A 174 7.06 -11.63 -8.09
CA PHE A 174 7.80 -10.65 -7.27
C PHE A 174 7.34 -10.63 -5.80
N LEU A 175 6.11 -11.05 -5.51
CA LEU A 175 5.51 -11.03 -4.17
C LEU A 175 6.11 -12.09 -3.22
N TYR A 176 6.75 -13.14 -3.75
CA TYR A 176 7.23 -14.30 -2.98
C TYR A 176 8.59 -14.07 -2.30
N LEU A 177 8.73 -12.97 -1.55
CA LEU A 177 9.96 -12.65 -0.82
C LEU A 177 10.30 -13.69 0.25
N ARG A 178 9.35 -13.94 1.15
CA ARG A 178 9.39 -14.95 2.21
C ARG A 178 7.99 -15.21 2.74
N PRO A 179 7.72 -16.37 3.35
CA PRO A 179 6.44 -16.62 4.00
C PRO A 179 6.14 -15.55 5.07
N ARG A 180 4.88 -15.15 5.16
CA ARG A 180 4.34 -14.12 6.07
C ARG A 180 4.87 -12.71 5.83
N HIS A 181 5.60 -12.49 4.73
CA HIS A 181 5.95 -11.14 4.31
C HIS A 181 4.70 -10.34 3.97
N THR A 182 4.71 -9.03 4.23
CA THR A 182 3.58 -8.16 3.96
C THR A 182 3.93 -7.10 2.93
N TRP A 183 3.02 -6.90 1.99
CA TRP A 183 3.10 -5.93 0.91
C TRP A 183 1.94 -4.94 1.02
N PHE A 184 2.25 -3.66 1.16
CA PHE A 184 1.25 -2.59 1.08
C PHE A 184 1.06 -2.14 -0.36
N VAL A 185 -0.14 -2.34 -0.88
CA VAL A 185 -0.48 -2.05 -2.28
C VAL A 185 -1.00 -0.62 -2.41
N LYS A 186 -0.46 0.12 -3.37
CA LYS A 186 -0.88 1.48 -3.70
C LYS A 186 -1.09 1.65 -5.19
N TYR A 187 -1.82 2.69 -5.55
CA TYR A 187 -2.04 3.11 -6.94
C TYR A 187 -1.54 4.53 -7.16
N SER A 188 -0.78 4.71 -8.23
CA SER A 188 -0.40 6.01 -8.74
C SER A 188 -1.61 6.73 -9.37
N PRO A 189 -1.66 8.06 -9.39
CA PRO A 189 -2.62 8.79 -10.21
C PRO A 189 -2.57 8.40 -11.70
N SER A 190 -1.41 7.98 -12.21
CA SER A 190 -1.22 7.64 -13.63
C SER A 190 -2.08 6.47 -14.10
N ILE A 191 -2.31 5.47 -13.25
CA ILE A 191 -3.08 4.27 -13.63
C ILE A 191 -4.60 4.52 -13.69
N ILE A 192 -5.11 5.58 -13.03
CA ILE A 192 -6.54 5.89 -12.98
C ILE A 192 -7.13 6.09 -14.38
N LYS A 193 -6.35 6.70 -15.28
CA LYS A 193 -6.76 6.99 -16.65
C LYS A 193 -6.31 5.93 -17.65
N ALA A 194 -5.51 4.97 -17.21
CA ALA A 194 -4.95 3.95 -18.09
C ALA A 194 -6.00 2.88 -18.39
N LEU A 195 -5.96 2.34 -19.61
CA LEU A 195 -6.72 1.15 -19.93
C LEU A 195 -6.09 -0.04 -19.20
N ILE A 196 -6.90 -0.80 -18.46
CA ILE A 196 -6.42 -1.96 -17.71
C ILE A 196 -6.57 -3.20 -18.60
N PRO A 197 -5.46 -3.88 -18.96
CA PRO A 197 -5.51 -5.07 -19.79
C PRO A 197 -6.33 -6.19 -19.15
N ARG A 198 -7.04 -6.98 -19.96
CA ARG A 198 -7.88 -8.07 -19.44
C ARG A 198 -7.12 -9.09 -18.61
N TRP A 199 -5.89 -9.41 -19.03
CA TRP A 199 -5.05 -10.36 -18.30
C TRP A 199 -4.73 -9.90 -16.88
N PHE A 200 -4.76 -8.59 -16.60
CA PHE A 200 -4.51 -8.05 -15.27
C PHE A 200 -5.70 -8.24 -14.34
N TYR A 201 -6.94 -8.31 -14.87
CA TYR A 201 -8.10 -8.66 -14.05
C TYR A 201 -7.99 -10.09 -13.50
N GLU A 202 -7.37 -11.01 -14.25
CA GLU A 202 -7.06 -12.37 -13.77
C GLU A 202 -6.05 -12.33 -12.62
N TRP A 203 -4.98 -11.53 -12.75
CA TRP A 203 -4.05 -11.30 -11.64
C TRP A 203 -4.77 -10.71 -10.42
N TRP A 204 -5.62 -9.70 -10.65
CA TRP A 204 -6.39 -9.05 -9.58
C TRP A 204 -7.30 -10.03 -8.85
N ASN A 205 -7.94 -10.94 -9.58
CA ASN A 205 -8.78 -12.02 -9.05
C ASN A 205 -8.01 -13.01 -8.16
N LEU A 206 -6.67 -13.08 -8.29
CA LEU A 206 -5.82 -13.92 -7.45
C LEU A 206 -5.38 -13.25 -6.15
N PHE A 207 -5.27 -11.91 -6.14
CA PHE A 207 -4.75 -11.14 -5.01
C PHE A 207 -5.81 -10.22 -4.38
N GLU A 208 -7.09 -10.54 -4.60
CA GLU A 208 -8.25 -9.67 -4.47
C GLU A 208 -8.23 -8.67 -3.32
N GLY A 209 -8.63 -7.44 -3.64
CA GLY A 209 -9.34 -6.59 -2.69
C GLY A 209 -10.77 -7.12 -2.49
N ILE A 210 -10.94 -8.08 -1.57
CA ILE A 210 -12.27 -8.66 -1.26
C ILE A 210 -13.20 -7.53 -0.78
N GLU A 211 -14.45 -7.53 -1.22
CA GLU A 211 -15.48 -6.59 -0.72
C GLU A 211 -15.52 -6.53 0.82
N LYS A 212 -15.33 -7.69 1.48
CA LYS A 212 -15.24 -7.83 2.95
C LYS A 212 -14.15 -6.99 3.61
N ILE A 213 -13.10 -6.60 2.88
CA ILE A 213 -12.01 -5.78 3.38
C ILE A 213 -12.10 -4.32 2.95
N LEU A 214 -13.11 -3.97 2.15
CA LEU A 214 -13.37 -2.62 1.71
C LEU A 214 -13.94 -1.81 2.88
N PRO A 215 -13.40 -0.64 3.24
CA PRO A 215 -13.97 0.15 4.32
C PRO A 215 -15.41 0.60 3.99
N GLN A 216 -16.28 0.65 4.99
CA GLN A 216 -17.73 0.91 4.80
C GLN A 216 -18.04 2.18 3.99
N GLN A 217 -17.23 3.24 4.17
CA GLN A 217 -17.38 4.49 3.43
C GLN A 217 -17.23 4.33 1.91
N PHE A 218 -16.47 3.33 1.47
CA PHE A 218 -16.28 2.99 0.06
C PHE A 218 -17.34 2.00 -0.39
N LEU A 219 -17.70 1.00 0.44
CA LEU A 219 -18.80 0.08 0.15
C LEU A 219 -20.10 0.82 -0.19
N ASN A 220 -20.47 1.80 0.63
CA ASN A 220 -21.69 2.60 0.43
C ASN A 220 -21.72 3.38 -0.89
N ARG A 221 -20.57 3.57 -1.54
CA ARG A 221 -20.44 4.33 -2.81
C ARG A 221 -20.10 3.43 -3.99
N PHE A 222 -20.11 2.11 -3.79
CA PHE A 222 -19.72 1.16 -4.83
C PHE A 222 -20.85 0.97 -5.86
N GLU A 223 -22.11 0.98 -5.43
CA GLU A 223 -23.28 0.88 -6.32
C GLU A 223 -23.42 2.11 -7.24
N ASP A 224 -23.31 3.32 -6.68
CA ASP A 224 -23.29 4.57 -7.45
C ASP A 224 -22.18 4.58 -8.49
N PHE A 225 -21.00 4.06 -8.13
CA PHE A 225 -19.87 3.94 -9.04
C PHE A 225 -20.16 2.98 -10.19
N GLN A 226 -20.77 1.81 -9.91
CA GLN A 226 -21.11 0.83 -10.94
C GLN A 226 -22.07 1.42 -11.99
N THR A 227 -23.08 2.15 -11.52
CA THR A 227 -24.06 2.82 -12.38
C THR A 227 -23.40 3.94 -13.19
N LYS A 228 -22.61 4.80 -12.55
CA LYS A 228 -21.96 5.94 -13.22
C LYS A 228 -20.96 5.52 -14.30
N GLU A 229 -20.21 4.44 -14.08
CA GLU A 229 -19.23 3.94 -15.04
C GLU A 229 -19.84 2.90 -16.01
N GLU A 230 -21.15 2.64 -15.93
CA GLU A 230 -21.87 1.69 -16.78
C GLU A 230 -21.28 0.27 -16.74
N ILE A 231 -20.77 -0.15 -15.57
CA ILE A 231 -20.09 -1.44 -15.39
C ILE A 231 -20.92 -2.49 -14.63
N THR A 232 -22.19 -2.24 -14.35
CA THR A 232 -23.04 -3.10 -13.51
C THR A 232 -23.04 -4.57 -13.95
N ASN A 233 -23.02 -4.80 -15.27
CA ASN A 233 -23.06 -6.13 -15.90
C ASN A 233 -21.70 -6.86 -15.93
N LEU A 234 -20.61 -6.22 -15.50
CA LEU A 234 -19.29 -6.86 -15.47
C LEU A 234 -19.16 -7.82 -14.28
N PRO A 235 -18.29 -8.85 -14.38
CA PRO A 235 -17.95 -9.71 -13.25
C PRO A 235 -17.47 -8.91 -12.03
N THR A 236 -17.82 -9.38 -10.82
CA THR A 236 -17.53 -8.69 -9.55
C THR A 236 -16.05 -8.31 -9.38
N HIS A 237 -15.12 -9.21 -9.71
CA HIS A 237 -13.69 -8.94 -9.58
C HIS A 237 -13.22 -7.80 -10.51
N ILE A 238 -13.79 -7.67 -11.72
CA ILE A 238 -13.49 -6.56 -12.64
C ILE A 238 -14.01 -5.24 -12.08
N LYS A 239 -15.25 -5.25 -11.57
CA LYS A 239 -15.88 -4.06 -10.97
C LYS A 239 -15.09 -3.56 -9.77
N LEU A 240 -14.69 -4.47 -8.88
CA LEU A 240 -13.86 -4.17 -7.73
C LEU A 240 -12.47 -3.68 -8.15
N CYS A 241 -11.81 -4.33 -9.12
CA CYS A 241 -10.51 -3.88 -9.61
C CYS A 241 -10.56 -2.43 -10.10
N LYS A 242 -11.52 -2.11 -10.98
CA LYS A 242 -11.75 -0.74 -11.46
C LYS A 242 -12.01 0.22 -10.30
N TYR A 243 -12.82 -0.17 -9.33
CA TYR A 243 -13.13 0.67 -8.18
C TYR A 243 -11.91 0.93 -7.28
N TYR A 244 -11.13 -0.09 -6.97
CA TYR A 244 -9.90 0.01 -6.17
C TYR A 244 -8.89 0.94 -6.83
N ILE A 245 -8.71 0.83 -8.15
CA ILE A 245 -7.83 1.72 -8.92
C ILE A 245 -8.38 3.14 -8.92
N GLN A 246 -9.64 3.34 -9.30
CA GLN A 246 -10.26 4.66 -9.43
C GLN A 246 -10.26 5.43 -8.10
N LYS A 247 -10.58 4.74 -7.01
CA LYS A 247 -10.62 5.32 -5.65
C LYS A 247 -9.27 5.24 -4.94
N ARG A 248 -8.25 4.64 -5.56
CA ARG A 248 -6.91 4.38 -5.01
C ARG A 248 -6.95 3.73 -3.63
N ILE A 249 -7.76 2.68 -3.50
CA ILE A 249 -8.00 1.99 -2.23
C ILE A 249 -6.83 1.05 -1.95
N SER A 250 -6.02 1.40 -0.97
CA SER A 250 -4.92 0.56 -0.54
C SER A 250 -5.38 -0.63 0.30
N TYR A 251 -4.58 -1.69 0.27
CA TYR A 251 -4.77 -2.89 1.06
C TYR A 251 -3.41 -3.58 1.26
N ILE A 252 -3.39 -4.60 2.12
CA ILE A 252 -2.18 -5.36 2.45
C ILE A 252 -2.34 -6.76 1.89
N ILE A 253 -1.33 -7.24 1.18
CA ILE A 253 -1.17 -8.63 0.75
C ILE A 253 -0.13 -9.29 1.65
N SER A 254 -0.38 -10.54 2.04
CA SER A 254 0.59 -11.46 2.60
C SER A 254 0.41 -12.83 1.97
N TRP A 255 1.38 -13.71 2.12
CA TRP A 255 1.26 -15.09 1.68
C TRP A 255 1.98 -16.02 2.64
N ASN A 256 1.56 -17.28 2.69
CA ASN A 256 2.22 -18.31 3.48
C ASN A 256 2.05 -19.69 2.81
N PHE A 257 2.77 -20.69 3.28
CA PHE A 257 2.49 -22.07 2.91
C PHE A 257 1.37 -22.65 3.79
N SER A 258 0.60 -23.56 3.20
CA SER A 258 -0.53 -24.24 3.84
C SER A 258 -0.71 -25.64 3.25
N LYS A 259 -1.42 -26.50 3.97
CA LYS A 259 -1.93 -27.77 3.44
C LYS A 259 -3.43 -27.67 3.32
N ASN A 260 -3.96 -27.95 2.13
CA ASN A 260 -5.38 -27.86 1.86
C ASN A 260 -5.84 -29.10 1.11
N ASP A 261 -7.00 -29.63 1.51
CA ASP A 261 -7.60 -30.78 0.87
C ASP A 261 -8.53 -30.33 -0.25
N PHE A 262 -8.28 -30.82 -1.46
CA PHE A 262 -9.12 -30.60 -2.63
C PHE A 262 -9.56 -31.96 -3.17
N LYS A 263 -10.88 -32.23 -3.17
CA LYS A 263 -11.45 -33.47 -3.69
C LYS A 263 -10.74 -34.74 -3.15
N HIS A 264 -10.52 -34.78 -1.83
CA HIS A 264 -9.85 -35.88 -1.11
C HIS A 264 -8.34 -36.06 -1.39
N ILE A 265 -7.73 -35.16 -2.15
CA ILE A 265 -6.28 -35.11 -2.33
C ILE A 265 -5.77 -33.93 -1.51
N GLN A 266 -4.80 -34.17 -0.64
CA GLN A 266 -4.15 -33.09 0.10
C GLN A 266 -3.10 -32.43 -0.79
N TYR A 267 -3.04 -31.10 -0.77
CA TYR A 267 -2.06 -30.32 -1.51
C TYR A 267 -1.22 -29.46 -0.58
N LEU A 268 0.05 -29.33 -0.89
CA LEU A 268 0.89 -28.21 -0.43
C LEU A 268 0.55 -27.00 -1.30
N CYS A 269 0.23 -25.88 -0.67
CA CYS A 269 -0.29 -24.69 -1.35
C CYS A 269 0.40 -23.40 -0.92
N LYS A 270 0.45 -22.41 -1.81
CA LYS A 270 0.64 -21.00 -1.44
C LYS A 270 -0.71 -20.38 -1.12
N GLN A 271 -0.89 -19.98 0.12
CA GLN A 271 -2.09 -19.29 0.59
C GLN A 271 -1.86 -17.79 0.54
N ILE A 272 -2.62 -17.08 -0.28
CA ILE A 272 -2.67 -15.63 -0.36
C ILE A 272 -3.64 -15.10 0.67
N GLN A 273 -3.20 -14.10 1.42
CA GLN A 273 -3.96 -13.47 2.49
C GLN A 273 -4.02 -11.98 2.25
N VAL A 274 -5.18 -11.39 2.46
CA VAL A 274 -5.41 -9.97 2.23
C VAL A 274 -6.04 -9.32 3.44
N LYS A 275 -5.79 -8.02 3.58
CA LYS A 275 -6.30 -7.22 4.68
C LYS A 275 -6.58 -5.81 4.23
N GLY A 276 -7.74 -5.29 4.62
CA GLY A 276 -8.18 -3.93 4.30
C GLY A 276 -7.31 -2.91 5.02
N TRP A 277 -6.98 -1.83 4.32
CA TRP A 277 -6.43 -0.65 4.98
C TRP A 277 -7.58 0.24 5.44
N ILE A 278 -7.72 0.39 6.75
CA ILE A 278 -8.62 1.39 7.35
C ILE A 278 -7.74 2.58 7.71
N PRO A 279 -7.84 3.72 7.01
CA PRO A 279 -7.21 4.95 7.46
C PRO A 279 -7.72 5.25 8.87
N LYS A 280 -6.85 5.64 9.81
CA LYS A 280 -7.31 6.19 11.09
C LYS A 280 -8.29 7.30 10.76
N GLN A 281 -9.55 7.13 11.16
CA GLN A 281 -10.52 8.22 11.10
C GLN A 281 -9.88 9.39 11.83
N PRO A 282 -9.83 10.60 11.23
CA PRO A 282 -9.47 11.77 12.01
C PRO A 282 -10.40 11.79 13.22
N ASP A 283 -9.83 11.91 14.43
CA ASP A 283 -10.61 12.02 15.66
C ASP A 283 -11.84 12.89 15.39
N ALA A 284 -13.04 12.42 15.72
CA ALA A 284 -14.28 13.20 15.54
C ALA A 284 -14.19 14.62 16.14
N LYS A 285 -13.25 14.85 17.07
CA LYS A 285 -12.91 16.15 17.65
C LYS A 285 -12.25 17.15 16.67
N VAL A 286 -11.70 16.69 15.55
CA VAL A 286 -11.14 17.56 14.50
C VAL A 286 -12.24 18.04 13.56
N GLN A 287 -13.25 17.22 13.26
CA GLN A 287 -14.40 17.67 12.47
C GLN A 287 -15.30 18.67 13.22
N GLU A 288 -15.36 18.60 14.56
CA GLU A 288 -15.97 19.68 15.35
C GLU A 288 -15.15 20.98 15.32
N LYS A 289 -13.82 20.92 15.34
CA LYS A 289 -12.97 22.12 15.28
C LYS A 289 -12.96 22.80 13.91
N THR A 290 -13.17 22.07 12.81
CA THR A 290 -13.29 22.70 11.47
C THR A 290 -14.72 23.14 11.16
N ARG A 291 -15.75 22.63 11.85
CA ARG A 291 -17.13 23.16 11.78
C ARG A 291 -17.37 24.33 12.76
N SER A 292 -16.58 24.49 13.81
CA SER A 292 -16.76 25.57 14.79
C SER A 292 -16.12 26.91 14.40
N SER A 293 -15.60 27.07 13.18
CA SER A 293 -15.09 28.37 12.69
C SER A 293 -16.14 29.19 11.90
N ALA A 294 -17.33 28.64 11.66
CA ALA A 294 -18.47 29.50 11.37
C ALA A 294 -18.95 30.09 12.69
N LYS A 295 -18.73 31.39 12.91
CA LYS A 295 -19.32 32.12 14.03
C LYS A 295 -20.84 31.93 14.00
N ASN A 296 -21.37 31.01 14.80
CA ASN A 296 -22.79 30.96 15.11
C ASN A 296 -23.12 32.24 15.89
N LEU A 297 -23.52 33.30 15.18
CA LEU A 297 -24.21 34.42 15.82
C LEU A 297 -25.48 33.85 16.46
N SER A 298 -25.74 34.22 17.71
CA SER A 298 -26.97 33.81 18.39
C SER A 298 -28.19 34.29 17.59
N LYS A 299 -29.31 33.56 17.66
CA LYS A 299 -30.59 33.93 17.01
C LYS A 299 -31.02 35.38 17.31
N ALA A 300 -30.67 35.89 18.49
CA ALA A 300 -30.88 37.29 18.88
C ALA A 300 -30.02 38.27 18.08
N ALA A 301 -28.76 37.94 17.81
CA ALA A 301 -27.85 38.77 17.03
C ALA A 301 -28.16 38.73 15.53
N LEU A 302 -28.60 37.58 15.00
CA LEU A 302 -29.12 37.45 13.63
C LEU A 302 -30.37 38.30 13.40
N LYS A 303 -31.35 38.27 14.32
CA LYS A 303 -32.54 39.13 14.25
C LYS A 303 -32.20 40.61 14.31
N LYS A 304 -31.24 41.00 15.15
CA LYS A 304 -30.80 42.41 15.24
C LYS A 304 -30.18 42.88 13.93
N LYS A 305 -29.34 42.03 13.31
CA LYS A 305 -28.68 42.33 12.04
C LYS A 305 -29.64 42.37 10.85
N LEU A 306 -30.64 41.47 10.82
CA LEU A 306 -31.71 41.51 9.82
C LEU A 306 -32.55 42.78 9.95
N LYS A 307 -32.86 43.21 11.18
CA LYS A 307 -33.58 44.46 11.43
C LYS A 307 -32.79 45.67 10.93
N GLU A 308 -31.49 45.73 11.23
CA GLU A 308 -30.61 46.81 10.76
C GLU A 308 -30.45 46.84 9.23
N ALA A 309 -30.52 45.69 8.56
CA ALA A 309 -30.48 45.58 7.11
C ALA A 309 -31.81 46.01 6.45
N LEU A 310 -32.96 45.65 7.05
CA LEU A 310 -34.28 46.11 6.61
C LEU A 310 -34.47 47.62 6.79
N ASP A 311 -33.89 48.19 7.85
CA ASP A 311 -33.94 49.63 8.14
C ASP A 311 -32.97 50.45 7.24
N ASN A 312 -32.00 49.82 6.57
CA ASN A 312 -31.02 50.46 5.67
C ASN A 312 -30.90 49.74 4.32
N MET A 313 -32.00 49.74 3.56
CA MET A 313 -32.11 49.11 2.23
C MET A 313 -31.12 49.66 1.17
N GLU A 314 -30.52 50.83 1.38
CA GLU A 314 -29.49 51.37 0.47
C GLU A 314 -28.12 50.69 0.63
N LYS A 315 -27.88 49.99 1.75
CA LYS A 315 -26.58 49.41 2.10
C LYS A 315 -26.47 47.91 1.80
N TYR A 316 -27.60 47.24 1.56
CA TYR A 316 -27.66 45.80 1.38
C TYR A 316 -28.48 45.45 0.14
N ASP A 317 -27.96 44.57 -0.70
CA ASP A 317 -28.71 44.05 -1.85
C ASP A 317 -29.77 43.01 -1.44
N GLU A 318 -30.78 42.81 -2.29
CA GLU A 318 -31.88 41.87 -2.03
C GLU A 318 -31.39 40.44 -1.78
N HIS A 319 -30.29 40.03 -2.42
CA HIS A 319 -29.75 38.69 -2.31
C HIS A 319 -29.10 38.44 -0.95
N GLN A 320 -28.48 39.47 -0.37
CA GLN A 320 -27.95 39.48 0.99
C GLN A 320 -29.06 39.45 2.04
N ILE A 321 -30.15 40.19 1.81
CA ILE A 321 -31.30 40.22 2.72
C ILE A 321 -32.00 38.85 2.72
N MET A 322 -32.24 38.25 1.55
CA MET A 322 -32.87 36.92 1.44
C MET A 322 -32.05 35.83 2.12
N LYS A 323 -30.72 35.88 1.99
CA LYS A 323 -29.82 34.97 2.70
C LYS A 323 -29.91 35.13 4.23
N MET A 324 -30.04 36.36 4.73
CA MET A 324 -30.22 36.60 6.17
C MET A 324 -31.59 36.12 6.70
N ILE A 325 -32.64 36.16 5.88
CA ILE A 325 -33.96 35.61 6.22
C ILE A 325 -33.90 34.08 6.34
N GLU A 326 -33.20 33.43 5.40
CA GLU A 326 -33.01 31.98 5.40
C GLU A 326 -32.18 31.52 6.62
N ASP A 327 -31.12 32.26 6.96
CA ASP A 327 -30.27 31.99 8.13
C ASP A 327 -31.04 32.16 9.47
N VAL A 328 -31.95 33.15 9.57
CA VAL A 328 -32.82 33.34 10.75
C VAL A 328 -33.90 32.26 10.86
N SER A 329 -34.38 31.75 9.74
CA SER A 329 -35.45 30.73 9.68
C SER A 329 -34.93 29.31 9.92
N SER A 330 -33.64 29.08 9.66
CA SER A 330 -32.97 27.78 9.81
C SER A 330 -32.36 27.55 11.20
N THR A 331 -32.48 28.51 12.12
CA THR A 331 -32.10 28.43 13.56
C THR A 331 -33.32 28.63 14.45
#